data_AF-A0A350QF45-F1
#
_entry.id   AF-A0A350QF45-F1
#
_cell.length_a   1.000
_cell.length_b   1.000
_cell.length_c   1.000
_cell.angle_alpha   90.00
_cell.angle_beta   90.00
_cell.angle_gamma   90.00
#
_symmetry.space_group_name_H-M   'P 1'
#
loop_
_entity.id
_entity.type
_entity.pdbx_description
1 polymer ?
#
loop_
_entity_poly.entity_id
_entity_poly.type
_entity_poly.pdbx_seq_one_letter_code
_entity_poly.pdbx_strand_id
1 'polypeptide(L)' 'MAQGRKPEIMADAAVAILNRTQETLTGQTLIDEDMLRQDGVTDFEGYRYAAGDKPLLPDLFLD' A
#
# COMPACT_ATOMS: atom_id res chain seq x y z
N MET A 1 2.48 3.30 18.24
CA MET A 1 1.36 3.01 17.31
C MET A 1 1.01 4.17 16.36
N ALA A 2 1.46 5.41 16.59
CA ALA A 2 1.05 6.56 15.77
C ALA A 2 1.88 6.81 14.48
N GLN A 3 2.80 5.92 14.10
CA GLN A 3 3.71 6.09 12.95
C GLN A 3 3.48 5.03 11.84
N GLY A 4 2.38 4.30 11.93
CA GLY A 4 2.00 3.28 10.95
C GLY A 4 0.78 3.69 10.12
N ARG A 5 0.50 2.90 9.09
CA ARG A 5 -0.75 2.97 8.33
C ARG A 5 -1.80 2.05 8.91
N LYS A 6 -3.05 2.35 8.60
CA LYS A 6 -4.19 1.49 8.91
C LYS A 6 -4.16 0.26 7.98
N PRO A 7 -4.62 -0.91 8.43
CA PRO A 7 -4.54 -2.16 7.67
C PRO A 7 -5.31 -2.14 6.34
N GLU A 8 -6.23 -1.20 6.14
CA GLU A 8 -7.02 -1.04 4.92
C GLU A 8 -6.15 -0.83 3.68
N ILE A 9 -4.94 -0.23 3.80
CA ILE A 9 -4.04 -0.07 2.64
C ILE A 9 -3.62 -1.43 2.05
N MET A 10 -3.34 -2.40 2.92
CA MET A 10 -2.99 -3.77 2.51
C MET A 10 -4.20 -4.51 1.94
N ALA A 11 -5.40 -4.24 2.49
CA ALA A 11 -6.64 -4.84 1.99
C ALA A 11 -6.95 -4.34 0.57
N ASP A 12 -6.84 -3.04 0.33
CA ASP A 12 -7.11 -2.46 -0.99
C ASP A 12 -6.07 -2.91 -2.02
N ALA A 13 -4.78 -2.97 -1.64
CA ALA A 13 -3.74 -3.54 -2.49
C ALA A 13 -4.00 -5.01 -2.83
N ALA A 14 -4.46 -5.82 -1.87
CA ALA A 14 -4.83 -7.20 -2.13
C ALA A 14 -6.04 -7.31 -3.08
N VAL A 15 -7.05 -6.46 -2.93
CA VAL A 15 -8.19 -6.40 -3.87
C VAL A 15 -7.73 -6.05 -5.28
N ALA A 16 -6.83 -5.07 -5.42
CA ALA A 16 -6.24 -4.71 -6.71
C ALA A 16 -5.50 -5.88 -7.38
N ILE A 17 -4.74 -6.65 -6.60
CA ILE A 17 -4.04 -7.86 -7.08
C ILE A 17 -5.04 -8.93 -7.52
N LEU A 18 -6.06 -9.22 -6.70
CA LEU A 18 -7.04 -10.26 -6.97
C LEU A 18 -7.93 -9.96 -8.18
N ASN A 19 -8.09 -8.69 -8.55
CA ASN A 19 -8.82 -8.26 -9.74
C ASN A 19 -8.02 -8.39 -11.04
N ARG A 20 -6.73 -8.73 -10.97
CA ARG A 20 -5.88 -8.94 -12.15
C ARG A 20 -5.82 -10.41 -12.55
N THR A 21 -5.66 -10.68 -13.85
CA THR A 21 -5.52 -12.05 -14.35
C THR A 21 -4.09 -12.54 -14.18
N GLN A 22 -3.90 -13.86 -14.14
CA GLN A 22 -2.56 -14.45 -14.02
C GLN A 22 -1.63 -14.06 -15.18
N GLU A 23 -2.16 -13.80 -16.38
CA GLU A 23 -1.33 -13.34 -17.50
C GLU A 23 -0.78 -11.93 -17.28
N THR A 24 -1.47 -11.12 -16.47
CA THR A 24 -1.09 -9.72 -16.21
C THR A 24 -0.25 -9.54 -14.96
N LEU A 25 -0.35 -10.45 -13.98
CA LEU A 25 0.34 -10.30 -12.71
C LEU A 25 0.67 -11.68 -12.08
N THR A 26 1.94 -12.06 -12.12
CA THR A 26 2.46 -13.29 -11.49
C THR A 26 3.97 -13.17 -11.19
N GLY A 27 4.46 -13.85 -10.15
CA GLY A 27 5.89 -13.96 -9.83
C GLY A 27 6.59 -12.68 -9.37
N GLN A 28 5.84 -11.68 -8.89
CA GLN A 28 6.37 -10.38 -8.49
C GLN A 28 6.32 -10.19 -6.97
N THR A 29 7.28 -9.42 -6.45
CA THR A 29 7.29 -8.91 -5.07
C THR A 29 6.74 -7.50 -5.07
N LEU A 30 5.46 -7.34 -4.68
CA LEU A 30 4.72 -6.09 -4.79
C LEU A 30 4.73 -5.31 -3.47
N ILE A 31 4.73 -3.98 -3.59
CA ILE A 31 4.53 -3.03 -2.48
C ILE A 31 3.11 -2.46 -2.59
N ASP A 32 2.43 -2.35 -1.45
CA ASP A 32 1.05 -1.87 -1.34
C ASP A 32 0.86 -0.48 -1.96
N GLU A 33 1.72 0.47 -1.59
CA GLU A 33 1.68 1.84 -2.10
C GLU A 33 1.93 1.89 -3.61
N ASP A 34 2.93 1.17 -4.11
CA ASP A 34 3.26 1.17 -5.54
C ASP A 34 2.12 0.55 -6.36
N MET A 35 1.51 -0.51 -5.86
CA MET A 35 0.36 -1.15 -6.49
C MET A 35 -0.83 -0.18 -6.58
N LEU A 36 -1.16 0.49 -5.48
CA LEU A 36 -2.25 1.47 -5.45
C LEU A 36 -1.96 2.71 -6.31
N ARG A 37 -0.69 3.15 -6.41
CA ARG A 37 -0.27 4.22 -7.32
C ARG A 37 -0.47 3.84 -8.78
N GLN A 38 -0.21 2.58 -9.17
CA GLN A 38 -0.48 2.09 -10.52
C GLN A 38 -1.97 2.14 -10.88
N ASP A 39 -2.84 1.93 -9.89
CA ASP A 39 -4.30 2.03 -10.05
C ASP A 39 -4.80 3.48 -9.93
N GLY A 40 -3.88 4.46 -9.83
CA GLY A 40 -4.19 5.89 -9.86
C GLY A 40 -4.40 6.54 -8.49
N VAL A 41 -4.16 5.83 -7.39
CA VAL A 41 -4.23 6.41 -6.05
C VAL A 41 -3.05 7.36 -5.82
N THR A 42 -3.34 8.63 -5.58
CA THR A 42 -2.30 9.66 -5.35
C THR A 42 -2.29 10.16 -3.90
N ASP A 43 -3.41 10.06 -3.19
CA ASP A 43 -3.56 10.49 -1.81
C ASP A 43 -3.61 9.29 -0.86
N PHE A 44 -2.65 9.21 0.05
CA PHE A 44 -2.51 8.14 1.03
C PHE A 44 -2.76 8.63 2.47
N GLU A 45 -3.15 9.89 2.67
CA GLU A 45 -3.38 10.46 4.01
C GLU A 45 -4.49 9.69 4.74
N GLY A 46 -5.52 9.24 4.02
CA GLY A 46 -6.63 8.45 4.56
C GLY A 46 -6.20 7.14 5.23
N TYR A 47 -5.07 6.57 4.79
CA TYR A 47 -4.49 5.36 5.35
C TYR A 47 -3.60 5.61 6.57
N ARG A 48 -3.32 6.85 6.97
CA ARG A 48 -2.55 7.09 8.20
C ARG A 48 -3.37 6.83 9.45
N TYR A 49 -2.72 6.26 10.46
CA TYR A 49 -3.37 6.09 11.77
C TYR A 49 -3.55 7.43 12.50
N ALA A 50 -2.60 8.35 12.31
CA ALA A 50 -2.66 9.71 12.84
C ALA A 50 -2.36 10.71 11.71
N ALA A 51 -3.25 11.69 11.55
CA ALA A 51 -3.10 12.74 10.53
C ALA A 51 -1.85 13.61 10.78
N GLY A 52 -1.27 14.10 9.69
CA GLY A 52 -0.19 15.09 9.70
C GLY A 52 1.18 14.55 9.30
N ASP A 53 2.19 15.41 9.40
CA ASP A 53 3.43 15.29 8.62
C ASP A 53 4.55 14.48 9.29
N LYS A 54 4.25 13.76 10.37
CA LYS A 54 5.28 12.92 11.03
C LYS A 54 5.69 11.79 10.08
N PRO A 55 7.00 11.49 9.95
CA PRO A 55 7.44 10.40 9.10
C PRO A 55 6.81 9.08 9.54
N LEU A 56 6.45 8.25 8.56
CA LEU A 56 6.07 6.86 8.80
C LEU A 56 7.33 6.05 9.08
N LEU A 57 7.18 5.02 9.90
CA LEU A 57 8.24 4.05 10.07
C LEU A 57 8.28 3.18 8.81
N PRO A 58 9.44 3.06 8.12
CA PRO A 58 9.60 2.09 7.04
C PRO A 58 9.32 0.67 7.54
N ASP A 59 8.70 -0.14 6.69
CA ASP A 59 8.49 -1.54 7.03
C ASP A 59 9.82 -2.31 6.99
N LEU A 60 9.83 -3.47 7.63
CA LEU A 60 10.99 -4.35 7.61
C LEU A 60 11.30 -4.80 6.18
N PHE A 61 12.58 -5.00 5.89
CA PHE A 61 13.08 -5.52 4.60
C PHE A 61 12.94 -4.57 3.40
N LEU A 62 12.65 -3.29 3.66
CA LEU A 62 12.70 -2.20 2.69
C LEU A 62 13.75 -1.18 3.15
N ASP A 63 14.58 -0.73 2.20
CA ASP A 63 15.65 0.27 2.42
C ASP A 63 15.20 1.68 2.05
#